data_AF-A0A7V5SS20-F1
#
_entry.id   AF-A0A7V5SS20-F1
#
_cell.length_a   1.000
_cell.length_b   1.000
_cell.length_c   1.000
_cell.angle_alpha   90.00
_cell.angle_beta   90.00
_cell.angle_gamma   90.00
#
_symmetry.space_group_name_H-M   'P 1'
#
loop_
_entity.id
_entity.type
_entity.pdbx_description
1 polymer ?
#
loop_
_entity_poly.entity_id
_entity_poly.type
_entity_poly.pdbx_seq_one_letter_code
_entity_poly.pdbx_strand_id
1 'polypeptide(L)'
;MKLIKIIILIIGLLIFTNCIKKSGTSSSTNSTIITNELGENVSDYLSVVKIKKGEKVELDSPEKFVQLWILLNHEQKQWLKMINENSNLIEDIENYLDNKRKEFYKSFGLTEDDFTQYSITHFKEIELFLEKNIEYKKAYYDSIKNQ
;
A
#
# COMPACT_ATOMS: atom_id res chain seq x y z
N MET A 1 26.77 18.14 39.14
CA MET A 1 26.81 19.27 38.18
C MET A 1 27.43 18.84 36.85
N LYS A 2 26.65 18.35 35.88
CA LYS A 2 26.98 18.32 34.43
C LYS A 2 25.68 18.16 33.59
N LEU A 3 24.67 19.01 33.86
CA LEU A 3 23.31 18.89 33.31
C LEU A 3 22.84 20.12 32.50
N ILE A 4 23.72 21.02 32.03
CA ILE A 4 23.28 22.33 31.48
C ILE A 4 24.08 22.78 30.24
N LYS A 5 24.42 21.92 29.26
CA LYS A 5 25.19 22.43 28.10
C LYS A 5 24.81 22.05 26.67
N ILE A 6 23.76 21.28 26.39
CA ILE A 6 23.34 21.07 24.99
C ILE A 6 21.80 21.11 24.86
N ILE A 7 21.23 22.20 25.36
CA ILE A 7 19.85 22.68 25.07
C ILE A 7 19.91 23.80 23.99
N ILE A 8 20.98 23.83 23.18
CA ILE A 8 21.19 24.86 22.13
C ILE A 8 21.49 24.18 20.80
N LEU A 9 20.54 23.40 20.30
CA LEU A 9 20.48 23.00 18.89
C LEU A 9 19.03 22.74 18.45
N ILE A 10 18.13 23.53 19.03
CA ILE A 10 16.80 23.85 18.51
C ILE A 10 16.83 25.37 18.40
N ILE A 11 16.33 25.91 17.30
CA ILE A 11 16.34 27.34 16.89
C ILE A 11 17.45 27.65 15.88
N GLY A 12 17.18 27.31 14.62
CA GLY A 12 17.98 27.73 13.49
C GLY A 12 17.34 27.35 12.15
N LEU A 13 16.50 28.25 11.63
CA LEU A 13 16.12 28.38 10.21
C LEU A 13 15.03 27.44 9.64
N LEU A 14 13.79 27.76 10.01
CA LEU A 14 12.71 27.88 9.02
C LEU A 14 12.83 29.23 8.32
N ILE A 15 13.27 29.29 7.06
CA ILE A 15 12.83 30.34 6.12
C ILE A 15 12.68 29.73 4.72
N PHE A 16 11.45 29.83 4.23
CA PHE A 16 10.98 29.62 2.88
C PHE A 16 11.81 30.39 1.83
N THR A 17 12.16 29.75 0.71
CA THR A 17 12.12 30.41 -0.60
C THR A 17 11.64 29.46 -1.68
N ASN A 18 10.46 29.80 -2.21
CA ASN A 18 9.89 29.33 -3.47
C ASN A 18 10.91 29.35 -4.61
N CYS A 19 10.93 28.28 -5.42
CA CYS A 19 11.38 28.36 -6.80
C CYS A 19 10.28 27.83 -7.71
N ILE A 20 9.45 28.78 -8.15
CA ILE A 20 8.50 28.65 -9.25
C ILE A 20 9.32 28.58 -10.54
N LYS A 21 9.16 27.49 -11.32
CA LYS A 21 9.51 27.51 -12.75
C LYS A 21 8.26 27.19 -13.56
N LYS A 22 7.86 28.19 -14.35
CA LYS A 22 6.71 28.24 -15.24
C LYS A 22 7.21 28.10 -16.68
N SER A 23 6.80 27.05 -17.37
CA SER A 23 6.73 26.90 -18.83
C SER A 23 6.02 25.56 -19.08
N GLY A 24 4.97 25.38 -19.86
CA GLY A 24 4.23 26.19 -20.81
C GLY A 24 3.27 25.20 -21.51
N THR A 25 2.01 25.60 -21.64
CA THR A 25 0.90 25.01 -22.42
C THR A 25 1.38 24.46 -23.78
N SER A 26 0.93 23.33 -24.35
CA SER A 26 -0.44 22.91 -24.72
C SER A 26 -0.44 21.49 -25.34
N SER A 27 -1.52 20.73 -25.15
CA SER A 27 -2.27 19.94 -26.16
C SER A 27 -3.03 18.81 -25.45
N SER A 28 -4.32 18.98 -25.13
CA SER A 28 -5.49 18.59 -25.94
C SER A 28 -5.71 17.07 -26.07
N THR A 29 -6.69 16.60 -25.30
CA THR A 29 -7.75 15.62 -25.66
C THR A 29 -7.34 14.20 -26.07
N ASN A 30 -7.50 13.27 -25.13
CA ASN A 30 -8.50 12.20 -25.23
C ASN A 30 -8.57 11.48 -23.87
N SER A 31 -9.53 11.87 -23.04
CA SER A 31 -9.98 11.04 -21.93
C SER A 31 -10.74 9.85 -22.52
N THR A 32 -9.99 8.84 -22.94
CA THR A 32 -10.55 7.50 -23.08
C THR A 32 -10.81 7.01 -21.67
N ILE A 33 -12.07 7.11 -21.26
CA ILE A 33 -12.63 6.31 -20.18
C ILE A 33 -12.37 4.86 -20.56
N ILE A 34 -11.31 4.28 -20.01
CA ILE A 34 -11.13 2.84 -20.03
C ILE A 34 -12.04 2.31 -18.91
N THR A 35 -13.31 2.14 -19.26
CA THR A 35 -14.19 1.17 -18.64
C THR A 35 -13.53 -0.19 -18.82
N ASN A 36 -12.76 -0.62 -17.83
CA ASN A 36 -12.45 -2.03 -17.67
C ASN A 36 -13.67 -2.71 -17.03
N GLU A 37 -14.74 -2.86 -17.82
CA GLU A 37 -15.57 -4.04 -17.70
C GLU A 37 -14.90 -5.15 -18.51
N LEU A 38 -14.22 -6.07 -17.82
CA LEU A 38 -14.10 -7.44 -18.31
C LEU A 38 -13.92 -8.37 -17.10
N GLY A 39 -14.92 -9.22 -16.88
CA GLY A 39 -14.95 -10.19 -15.80
C GLY A 39 -13.79 -11.17 -15.89
N GLU A 40 -12.86 -11.06 -14.96
CA GLU A 40 -11.85 -12.07 -14.66
C GLU A 40 -12.07 -12.48 -13.21
N ASN A 41 -12.49 -13.74 -13.01
CA ASN A 41 -12.35 -14.56 -11.80
C ASN A 41 -11.85 -13.77 -10.56
N VAL A 42 -12.72 -12.97 -9.94
CA VAL A 42 -12.37 -12.24 -8.72
C VAL A 42 -12.08 -13.31 -7.69
N SER A 43 -10.79 -13.48 -7.38
CA SER A 43 -10.32 -14.62 -6.59
C SER A 43 -11.16 -14.77 -5.33
N ASP A 44 -11.70 -15.97 -5.07
CA ASP A 44 -12.72 -16.21 -4.02
C ASP A 44 -12.40 -15.58 -2.65
N TYR A 45 -11.10 -15.45 -2.33
CA TYR A 45 -10.63 -14.83 -1.08
C TYR A 45 -10.85 -13.30 -1.00
N LEU A 46 -11.12 -12.61 -2.11
CA LEU A 46 -11.42 -11.17 -2.10
C LEU A 46 -12.84 -10.86 -1.61
N SER A 47 -13.71 -11.86 -1.49
CA SER A 47 -15.09 -11.68 -1.03
C SER A 47 -15.22 -11.07 0.38
N VAL A 48 -14.20 -11.23 1.22
CA VAL A 48 -14.17 -10.65 2.58
C VAL A 48 -13.58 -9.24 2.63
N VAL A 49 -13.03 -8.74 1.52
CA VAL A 49 -12.42 -7.42 1.43
C VAL A 49 -13.49 -6.37 1.13
N LYS A 50 -13.64 -5.42 2.05
CA LYS A 50 -14.60 -4.31 1.95
C LYS A 50 -13.92 -2.98 1.63
N ILE A 51 -12.66 -2.81 2.01
CA ILE A 51 -11.86 -1.62 1.72
C ILE A 51 -11.61 -1.49 0.21
N LYS A 52 -11.71 -0.27 -0.34
CA LYS A 52 -11.48 -0.01 -1.76
C LYS A 52 -10.26 0.87 -1.99
N LYS A 53 -9.56 0.60 -3.09
CA LYS A 53 -8.42 1.44 -3.52
C LYS A 53 -8.86 2.89 -3.72
N GLY A 54 -8.08 3.83 -3.17
CA GLY A 54 -8.41 5.26 -3.18
C GLY A 54 -9.23 5.72 -1.97
N GLU A 55 -9.76 4.81 -1.16
CA GLU A 55 -10.32 5.16 0.15
C GLU A 55 -9.20 5.27 1.18
N LYS A 56 -9.21 6.34 1.98
CA LYS A 56 -8.28 6.47 3.09
C LYS A 56 -8.65 5.43 4.16
N VAL A 57 -7.69 4.56 4.49
CA VAL A 57 -7.84 3.53 5.52
C VAL A 57 -7.09 3.94 6.76
N GLU A 58 -7.72 3.81 7.91
CA GLU A 58 -7.08 3.89 9.21
C GLU A 58 -6.93 2.47 9.77
N LEU A 59 -5.71 2.06 10.11
CA LEU A 59 -5.43 0.75 10.71
C LEU A 59 -5.75 0.81 12.21
N ASP A 60 -7.03 0.82 12.54
CA ASP A 60 -7.56 0.89 13.91
C ASP A 60 -8.08 -0.46 14.42
N SER A 61 -8.06 -1.50 13.58
CA SER A 61 -8.68 -2.79 13.87
C SER A 61 -8.02 -3.95 13.11
N PRO A 62 -7.97 -5.16 13.71
CA PRO A 62 -7.44 -6.35 13.05
C PRO A 62 -8.14 -6.69 11.73
N GLU A 63 -9.45 -6.44 11.65
CA GLU A 63 -10.23 -6.67 10.42
C GLU A 63 -9.68 -5.84 9.25
N LYS A 64 -9.46 -4.54 9.44
CA LYS A 64 -8.92 -3.67 8.37
C LYS A 64 -7.50 -4.05 7.99
N PHE A 65 -6.66 -4.40 8.97
CA PHE A 65 -5.31 -4.88 8.70
C PHE A 65 -5.34 -6.16 7.85
N VAL A 66 -6.16 -7.15 8.22
CA VAL A 66 -6.28 -8.42 7.49
C VAL A 66 -6.81 -8.20 6.08
N GLN A 67 -7.81 -7.34 5.89
CA GLN A 67 -8.30 -6.99 4.55
C GLN A 67 -7.20 -6.36 3.68
N LEU A 68 -6.40 -5.45 4.26
CA LEU A 68 -5.32 -4.80 3.53
C LEU A 68 -4.17 -5.76 3.21
N TRP A 69 -3.87 -6.70 4.09
CA TRP A 69 -2.93 -7.80 3.83
C TRP A 69 -3.38 -8.68 2.66
N ILE A 70 -4.65 -9.07 2.64
CA ILE A 70 -5.24 -9.87 1.55
C ILE A 70 -5.12 -9.12 0.22
N LEU A 71 -5.43 -7.82 0.19
CA LEU A 71 -5.28 -6.99 -1.00
C LEU A 71 -3.82 -6.83 -1.44
N LEU A 72 -2.90 -6.64 -0.49
CA LEU A 72 -1.47 -6.54 -0.80
C LEU A 72 -0.98 -7.80 -1.52
N ASN A 73 -1.31 -8.98 -0.99
CA ASN A 73 -0.93 -10.25 -1.62
C ASN A 73 -1.58 -10.43 -2.99
N HIS A 74 -2.83 -9.97 -3.17
CA HIS A 74 -3.48 -9.99 -4.47
C HIS A 74 -2.72 -9.12 -5.49
N GLU A 75 -2.42 -7.88 -5.12
CA GLU A 75 -1.70 -6.93 -5.98
C GLU A 75 -0.28 -7.42 -6.30
N GLN A 76 0.44 -7.96 -5.32
CA GLN A 76 1.75 -8.57 -5.55
C GLN A 76 1.70 -9.66 -6.63
N LYS A 77 0.67 -10.52 -6.64
CA LYS A 77 0.49 -11.53 -7.71
C LYS A 77 0.29 -10.89 -9.07
N GLN A 78 -0.49 -9.80 -9.15
CA GLN A 78 -0.68 -9.08 -10.40
C GLN A 78 0.62 -8.43 -10.89
N TRP A 79 1.42 -7.87 -9.98
CA TRP A 79 2.71 -7.27 -10.33
C TRP A 79 3.70 -8.32 -10.84
N LEU A 80 3.75 -9.49 -10.20
CA LEU A 80 4.59 -10.62 -10.64
C LEU A 80 4.13 -11.20 -11.98
N LYS A 81 2.80 -11.32 -12.19
CA LYS A 81 2.24 -11.69 -13.49
C LYS A 81 2.66 -10.71 -14.59
N MET A 82 2.56 -9.40 -14.32
CA MET A 82 3.00 -8.35 -15.25
C MET A 82 4.49 -8.44 -15.57
N ILE A 83 5.34 -8.71 -14.57
CA ILE A 83 6.77 -8.94 -14.77
C ILE A 83 7.02 -10.15 -15.67
N ASN A 84 6.32 -11.26 -15.44
CA ASN A 84 6.47 -12.46 -16.27
C ASN A 84 6.04 -12.23 -17.72
N GLU A 85 4.97 -11.46 -17.94
CA GLU A 85 4.44 -11.16 -19.27
C GLU A 85 5.29 -10.10 -20.02
N ASN A 86 6.07 -9.28 -19.29
CA ASN A 86 6.78 -8.12 -19.85
C ASN A 86 8.23 -8.05 -19.39
N SER A 87 8.86 -9.20 -19.14
CA SER A 87 10.20 -9.29 -18.53
C SER A 87 11.29 -8.53 -19.30
N ASN A 88 11.13 -8.38 -20.62
CA ASN A 88 12.05 -7.62 -21.47
C ASN A 88 11.84 -6.09 -21.43
N LEU A 89 10.75 -5.61 -20.83
CA LEU A 89 10.38 -4.18 -20.76
C LEU A 89 10.65 -3.57 -19.38
N ILE A 90 10.86 -4.41 -18.36
CA ILE A 90 11.13 -3.97 -16.99
C ILE A 90 12.62 -4.21 -16.71
N GLU A 91 13.42 -3.17 -16.95
CA GLU A 91 14.88 -3.23 -16.79
C GLU A 91 15.32 -3.39 -15.33
N ASP A 92 14.56 -2.82 -14.39
CA ASP A 92 14.83 -2.86 -12.95
C ASP A 92 13.59 -3.35 -12.19
N ILE A 93 13.52 -4.68 -12.02
CA ILE A 93 12.42 -5.36 -11.34
C ILE A 93 12.32 -4.95 -9.87
N GLU A 94 13.45 -4.75 -9.19
CA GLU A 94 13.48 -4.40 -7.76
C GLU A 94 12.88 -3.00 -7.54
N ASN A 95 13.34 -2.01 -8.30
CA ASN A 95 12.79 -0.66 -8.25
C ASN A 95 11.32 -0.63 -8.69
N TYR A 96 10.94 -1.43 -9.68
CA TYR A 96 9.53 -1.56 -10.07
C TYR A 96 8.65 -2.06 -8.91
N LEU A 97 9.05 -3.14 -8.24
CA LEU A 97 8.30 -3.71 -7.11
C LEU A 97 8.26 -2.76 -5.91
N ASP A 98 9.36 -2.07 -5.63
CA ASP A 98 9.41 -1.07 -4.55
C ASP A 98 8.45 0.11 -4.83
N ASN A 99 8.44 0.61 -6.06
CA ASN A 99 7.50 1.67 -6.46
C ASN A 99 6.04 1.18 -6.38
N LYS A 100 5.76 -0.05 -6.81
CA LYS A 100 4.40 -0.62 -6.71
C LYS A 100 3.93 -0.77 -5.26
N ARG A 101 4.81 -1.21 -4.36
CA ARG A 101 4.51 -1.29 -2.93
C ARG A 101 4.24 0.09 -2.32
N LYS A 102 5.05 1.10 -2.66
CA LYS A 102 4.82 2.50 -2.23
C LYS A 102 3.49 3.05 -2.77
N GLU A 103 3.20 2.81 -4.05
CA GLU A 103 1.93 3.21 -4.68
C GLU A 103 0.73 2.54 -4.00
N PHE A 104 0.84 1.26 -3.64
CA PHE A 104 -0.19 0.53 -2.92
C PHE A 104 -0.54 1.21 -1.60
N TYR A 105 0.43 1.40 -0.69
CA TYR A 105 0.15 2.03 0.61
C TYR A 105 -0.35 3.46 0.47
N LYS A 106 0.26 4.24 -0.43
CA LYS A 106 -0.16 5.62 -0.71
C LYS A 106 -1.61 5.69 -1.19
N SER A 107 -2.08 4.70 -1.95
CA SER A 107 -3.47 4.64 -2.43
C SER A 107 -4.51 4.47 -1.33
N PHE A 108 -4.09 4.05 -0.12
CA PHE A 108 -4.92 3.97 1.07
C PHE A 108 -4.62 5.07 2.10
N GLY A 109 -3.76 6.03 1.75
CA GLY A 109 -3.34 7.09 2.67
C GLY A 109 -2.46 6.60 3.83
N LEU A 110 -1.72 5.52 3.61
CA LEU A 110 -0.82 4.87 4.57
C LEU A 110 0.61 4.83 4.04
N THR A 111 1.56 4.54 4.94
CA THR A 111 2.93 4.14 4.63
C THR A 111 3.14 2.65 4.91
N GLU A 112 4.25 2.11 4.40
CA GLU A 112 4.69 0.75 4.75
C GLU A 112 5.02 0.61 6.23
N ASP A 113 5.55 1.68 6.84
CA ASP A 113 5.85 1.74 8.27
C ASP A 113 4.58 1.68 9.13
N ASP A 114 3.51 2.38 8.74
CA ASP A 114 2.21 2.31 9.44
C ASP A 114 1.69 0.87 9.47
N PHE A 115 1.76 0.18 8.33
CA PHE A 115 1.34 -1.19 8.18
C PHE A 115 2.20 -2.16 9.01
N THR A 116 3.52 -2.02 8.93
CA THR A 116 4.47 -2.85 9.64
C THR A 116 4.35 -2.67 11.14
N GLN A 117 4.28 -1.42 11.61
CA GLN A 117 4.14 -1.11 13.02
C GLN A 117 2.84 -1.67 13.60
N TYR A 118 1.73 -1.61 12.84
CA TYR A 118 0.47 -2.20 13.26
C TYR A 118 0.61 -3.72 13.45
N SER A 119 1.19 -4.42 12.47
CA SER A 119 1.37 -5.88 12.49
C SER A 119 2.15 -6.36 13.72
N ILE A 120 3.20 -5.63 14.11
CA ILE A 120 4.06 -5.96 15.24
C ILE A 120 3.33 -5.67 16.55
N THR A 121 2.68 -4.50 16.64
CA THR A 121 2.02 -4.02 17.86
C THR A 121 0.80 -4.87 18.21
N HIS A 122 0.02 -5.27 17.20
CA HIS A 122 -1.28 -5.94 17.36
C HIS A 122 -1.26 -7.42 16.95
N PHE A 123 -0.09 -8.05 16.87
CA PHE A 123 0.05 -9.45 16.40
C PHE A 123 -0.93 -10.42 17.08
N LYS A 124 -1.04 -10.38 18.40
CA LYS A 124 -1.97 -11.25 19.16
C LYS A 124 -3.44 -10.98 18.85
N GLU A 125 -3.80 -9.72 18.61
CA GLU A 125 -5.18 -9.35 18.26
C GLU A 125 -5.53 -9.82 16.86
N ILE A 126 -4.57 -9.74 15.93
CA ILE A 126 -4.69 -10.28 14.58
C ILE A 126 -4.88 -11.80 14.62
N GLU A 127 -4.06 -12.52 15.40
CA GLU A 127 -4.19 -13.97 15.56
C GLU A 127 -5.56 -14.36 16.12
N LEU A 128 -5.99 -13.74 17.22
CA LEU A 128 -7.30 -13.97 17.82
C LEU A 128 -8.45 -13.61 16.87
N PHE A 129 -8.31 -12.56 16.07
CA PHE A 129 -9.30 -12.20 15.06
C PHE A 129 -9.43 -13.30 14.00
N LEU A 130 -8.32 -13.81 13.46
CA LEU A 130 -8.34 -14.89 12.47
C LEU A 130 -8.94 -16.18 13.07
N GLU A 131 -8.62 -16.53 14.32
CA GLU A 131 -9.21 -17.71 14.96
C GLU A 131 -10.73 -17.63 15.12
N LYS A 132 -11.25 -16.43 15.41
CA LYS A 132 -12.68 -16.20 15.62
C LYS A 132 -13.47 -16.02 14.32
N ASN A 133 -12.80 -15.62 13.22
CA ASN A 133 -13.44 -15.30 11.95
C ASN A 133 -12.86 -16.19 10.84
N ILE A 134 -13.45 -17.39 10.69
CA ILE A 134 -12.92 -18.47 9.84
C ILE A 134 -12.84 -18.07 8.36
N GLU A 135 -13.78 -17.28 7.86
CA GLU A 135 -13.79 -16.75 6.50
C GLU A 135 -12.58 -15.85 6.23
N TYR A 136 -12.23 -14.97 7.17
CA TYR A 136 -11.05 -14.12 7.09
C TYR A 136 -9.77 -14.94 7.21
N LYS A 137 -9.74 -15.95 8.10
CA LYS A 137 -8.60 -16.88 8.22
C LYS A 137 -8.34 -17.65 6.93
N LYS A 138 -9.40 -18.19 6.33
CA LYS A 138 -9.30 -18.87 5.04
C LYS A 138 -8.79 -17.92 3.96
N ALA A 139 -9.40 -16.74 3.82
CA ALA A 139 -8.99 -15.75 2.83
C ALA A 139 -7.55 -15.27 3.03
N TYR A 140 -7.12 -15.06 4.28
CA TYR A 140 -5.76 -14.71 4.64
C TYR A 140 -4.75 -15.75 4.13
N TYR A 141 -4.98 -17.04 4.42
CA TYR A 141 -4.08 -18.09 3.96
C TYR A 141 -4.14 -18.33 2.45
N ASP A 142 -5.32 -18.30 1.85
CA ASP A 142 -5.50 -18.45 0.40
C ASP A 142 -4.83 -17.29 -0.37
N SER A 143 -4.79 -16.09 0.22
CA SER A 143 -4.07 -14.95 -0.35
C SER A 143 -2.56 -15.20 -0.46
N ILE A 144 -1.98 -16.05 0.40
CA ILE A 144 -0.53 -16.36 0.41
C ILE A 144 -0.20 -17.59 -0.46
N LYS A 145 -1.09 -18.59 -0.49
CA LYS A 145 -0.81 -19.95 -1.00
C LYS A 145 -0.40 -20.07 -2.47
N ASN A 146 -0.59 -19.03 -3.28
CA ASN A 146 -0.25 -19.03 -4.72
C ASN A 146 0.94 -18.09 -5.03
N GLN A 147 1.93 -18.03 -4.14
CA GLN A 147 3.23 -17.38 -4.37
C GLN A 147 4.24 -18.37 -4.94
#